data_AF-A0A383DNG8-F1
#
_entry.id   AF-A0A383DNG8-F1
#
_cell.length_a   1.000
_cell.length_b   1.000
_cell.length_c   1.000
_cell.angle_alpha   90.00
_cell.angle_beta   90.00
_cell.angle_gamma   90.00
#
_symmetry.space_group_name_H-M   'P 1'
#
loop_
_entity.id
_entity.type
_entity.pdbx_description
1 polymer ?
#
loop_
_entity_poly.entity_id
_entity_poly.type
_entity_poly.pdbx_seq_one_letter_code
_entity_poly.pdbx_strand_id
1 'polypeptide(L)'
;MTDLQSLFKKKIFVLVGGLILFSIILLMPLPEGMTFSGKRLLAVIALMACWWIGEGTAIAVTALLPLILFPLLGIMSSKQVAPNYANHFVFLFLGGFMIALAMEKWNFHKRLALWIIVLIGSGVKRIVLGFMMASAFLSMWISNTATTMML
;
A
#
# COMPACT_ATOMS: atom_id res chain seq x y z
N MET A 1 -0.13 17.28 -23.43
CA MET A 1 1.00 17.97 -22.73
C MET A 1 0.51 18.75 -21.50
N THR A 2 -0.70 19.33 -21.56
CA THR A 2 -1.42 19.99 -20.46
C THR A 2 -1.76 19.07 -19.27
N ASP A 3 -2.13 17.81 -19.49
CA ASP A 3 -2.49 16.88 -18.40
C ASP A 3 -1.29 16.42 -17.56
N LEU A 4 -0.14 16.25 -18.19
CA LEU A 4 1.08 15.88 -17.46
C LEU A 4 1.49 17.02 -16.52
N GLN A 5 1.40 18.26 -16.99
CA GLN A 5 1.68 19.44 -16.19
C GLN A 5 0.71 19.61 -15.01
N SER A 6 -0.58 19.30 -15.18
CA SER A 6 -1.56 19.36 -14.10
C SER A 6 -1.29 18.29 -13.02
N LEU A 7 -0.92 17.07 -13.43
CA LEU A 7 -0.52 16.00 -12.52
C LEU A 7 0.74 16.36 -11.71
N PHE A 8 1.76 16.93 -12.36
CA PHE A 8 2.97 17.40 -11.66
C PHE A 8 2.65 18.50 -10.65
N LYS A 9 1.82 19.49 -11.02
CA LYS A 9 1.38 20.55 -10.10
C LYS A 9 0.63 19.98 -8.89
N LYS A 10 -0.26 19.01 -9.10
CA LYS A 10 -0.99 18.33 -8.01
C LYS A 10 -0.03 17.62 -7.05
N LYS A 11 0.95 16.87 -7.58
CA LYS A 11 1.93 16.16 -6.75
C LYS A 11 2.77 17.13 -5.91
N ILE A 12 3.28 18.19 -6.53
CA ILE A 12 4.05 19.22 -5.82
C ILE A 12 3.20 19.86 -4.73
N PHE A 13 1.94 20.19 -5.03
CA PHE A 13 1.02 20.76 -4.05
C PHE A 13 0.80 19.84 -2.85
N VAL A 14 0.59 18.54 -3.07
CA VAL A 14 0.43 17.54 -1.99
C VAL A 14 1.71 17.41 -1.17
N LEU A 15 2.88 17.34 -1.83
CA LEU A 15 4.15 17.18 -1.14
C LEU A 15 4.47 18.39 -0.26
N VAL A 16 4.37 19.59 -0.83
CA VAL A 16 4.60 20.85 -0.13
C VAL A 16 3.54 21.06 0.95
N GLY A 17 2.25 20.79 0.66
CA GLY A 17 1.17 20.88 1.65
C GLY A 17 1.38 19.96 2.85
N GLY A 18 1.82 18.72 2.61
CA GLY A 18 2.19 17.80 3.68
C GLY A 18 3.36 18.31 4.53
N LEU A 19 4.39 18.87 3.91
CA LEU A 19 5.53 19.46 4.62
C LEU A 19 5.14 20.69 5.44
N ILE A 20 4.26 21.55 4.90
CA ILE A 20 3.72 22.70 5.62
C ILE A 20 2.94 22.22 6.85
N LEU A 21 2.06 21.24 6.70
CA LEU A 21 1.29 20.67 7.81
C LEU A 21 2.22 20.08 8.89
N PHE A 22 3.24 19.32 8.47
CA PHE A 22 4.27 18.80 9.36
C PHE A 22 4.97 19.90 10.17
N SER A 23 5.41 20.98 9.49
CA SER A 23 6.04 22.12 10.15
C SER A 23 5.10 22.85 11.11
N ILE A 24 3.84 23.05 10.72
CA ILE A 24 2.82 23.68 11.59
C ILE A 24 2.66 22.88 12.88
N ILE A 25 2.51 21.55 12.81
CA ILE A 25 2.33 20.70 14.01
C ILE A 25 3.56 20.74 14.92
N LEU A 26 4.77 20.78 14.36
CA LEU A 26 5.99 20.89 15.16
C LEU A 26 6.11 22.23 15.88
N LEU A 27 5.71 23.32 15.21
CA LEU A 27 5.77 24.69 15.73
C LEU A 27 4.63 25.02 16.70
N MET A 28 3.50 24.31 16.61
CA MET A 28 2.37 24.50 17.51
C MET A 28 2.78 24.25 18.98
N PRO A 29 2.25 25.04 19.95
CA PRO A 29 2.48 24.79 21.38
C PRO A 29 2.11 23.36 21.75
N LEU A 30 2.81 22.80 22.74
CA LEU A 30 2.55 21.45 23.23
C LEU A 30 1.15 21.40 23.86
N PRO A 31 0.21 20.58 23.33
CA PRO A 31 -1.10 20.42 23.95
C PRO A 31 -0.99 19.84 25.36
N GLU A 32 -1.89 20.25 26.26
CA GLU A 32 -1.93 19.72 27.62
C GLU A 32 -2.11 18.20 27.62
N GLY A 33 -1.31 17.50 28.45
CA GLY A 33 -1.32 16.04 28.54
C GLY A 33 -0.55 15.30 27.44
N MET A 34 0.03 15.99 26.44
CA MET A 34 0.80 15.36 25.37
C MET A 34 2.32 15.39 25.65
N THR A 35 3.01 14.29 25.36
CA THR A 35 4.48 14.24 25.42
C THR A 35 5.11 14.88 24.17
N PHE A 36 6.34 15.39 24.30
CA PHE A 36 7.09 15.91 23.14
C PHE A 36 7.25 14.86 22.02
N SER A 37 7.54 13.61 22.38
CA SER A 37 7.63 12.51 21.41
C SER A 37 6.29 12.22 20.76
N GLY A 38 5.18 12.32 21.50
CA GLY A 38 3.81 12.20 20.96
C GLY A 38 3.48 13.27 19.92
N LYS A 39 3.83 14.54 20.18
CA LYS A 39 3.65 15.63 19.20
C LYS A 39 4.47 15.41 17.92
N ARG A 40 5.73 14.99 18.07
CA ARG A 40 6.61 14.72 16.92
C ARG A 40 6.11 13.52 16.11
N LEU A 41 5.62 12.47 16.77
CA LEU A 41 4.96 11.33 16.13
C LEU A 41 3.72 11.77 15.35
N LEU A 42 2.87 12.61 15.96
CA LEU A 42 1.68 13.16 15.28
C LEU A 42 2.05 13.91 14.01
N ALA A 43 3.10 14.75 14.05
CA ALA A 43 3.57 15.47 12.87
C ALA A 43 3.96 14.50 11.74
N VAL A 44 4.74 13.45 12.04
CA VAL A 44 5.14 12.44 11.05
C VAL A 44 3.92 11.69 10.50
N ILE A 45 2.97 11.29 11.35
CA ILE A 45 1.75 10.60 10.92
C ILE A 45 0.91 11.51 10.00
N ALA A 46 0.76 12.79 10.33
CA ALA A 46 0.01 13.74 9.51
C ALA A 46 0.68 13.96 8.14
N LEU A 47 2.01 14.06 8.10
CA LEU A 47 2.78 14.11 6.86
C LEU A 47 2.50 12.87 5.99
N MET A 48 2.63 11.68 6.57
CA MET A 48 2.42 10.42 5.87
C MET A 48 0.99 10.26 5.38
N ALA A 49 0.00 10.61 6.20
CA ALA A 49 -1.41 10.57 5.82
C ALA A 49 -1.70 11.49 4.63
N CYS A 50 -1.16 12.72 4.64
CA CYS A 50 -1.29 13.66 3.53
C CYS A 50 -0.68 13.10 2.24
N TRP A 51 0.54 12.54 2.31
CA TRP A 51 1.22 11.99 1.14
C TRP A 51 0.58 10.70 0.61
N TRP A 52 0.02 9.85 1.47
CA TRP A 52 -0.70 8.64 1.06
C TRP A 52 -2.05 8.97 0.43
N ILE A 53 -2.88 9.80 1.07
CA ILE A 53 -4.21 10.15 0.57
C ILE A 53 -4.09 11.01 -0.70
N GLY A 54 -3.12 11.91 -0.73
CA GLY A 54 -2.88 12.79 -1.89
C GLY A 54 -2.03 12.16 -3.00
N GLU A 55 -1.53 10.93 -2.81
CA GLU A 55 -0.64 10.22 -3.75
C GLU A 55 0.57 11.08 -4.20
N GLY A 56 1.16 11.84 -3.27
CA GLY A 56 2.27 12.75 -3.56
C GLY A 56 3.53 12.03 -4.04
N THR A 57 3.79 10.85 -3.46
CA THR A 57 4.90 9.93 -3.76
C THR A 57 4.40 8.49 -3.80
N ALA A 58 5.24 7.55 -4.26
CA ALA A 58 4.94 6.13 -4.12
C ALA A 58 4.74 5.75 -2.65
N ILE A 59 3.77 4.88 -2.36
CA ILE A 59 3.39 4.46 -1.00
C ILE A 59 4.62 3.97 -0.22
N ALA A 60 5.51 3.21 -0.88
CA ALA A 60 6.75 2.70 -0.30
C ALA A 60 7.73 3.81 0.11
N VAL A 61 7.84 4.88 -0.67
CA VAL A 61 8.73 6.02 -0.35
C VAL A 61 8.24 6.73 0.92
N THR A 62 6.93 6.99 1.02
CA THR A 62 6.31 7.57 2.22
C THR A 62 6.48 6.65 3.44
N ALA A 63 6.33 5.33 3.25
CA ALA A 63 6.49 4.34 4.31
C ALA A 63 7.92 4.27 4.88
N LEU A 64 8.94 4.75 4.16
CA LEU A 64 10.33 4.82 4.64
C LEU A 64 10.62 6.07 5.48
N LEU A 65 9.74 7.08 5.50
CA LEU A 65 9.95 8.30 6.27
C LEU A 65 10.26 8.06 7.76
N PRO A 66 9.55 7.17 8.49
CA PRO A 66 9.85 6.90 9.90
C PRO A 66 11.29 6.45 10.15
N LEU A 67 11.91 5.72 9.22
CA LEU A 67 13.29 5.24 9.35
C LEU A 67 14.28 6.40 9.54
N ILE A 68 13.97 7.57 8.96
CA ILE A 68 14.79 8.78 9.01
C ILE A 68 14.25 9.75 10.06
N LEU A 69 12.94 10.04 10.03
CA LEU A 69 12.33 11.08 10.86
C LEU A 69 12.26 10.68 12.33
N PHE A 70 12.06 9.41 12.68
CA PHE A 70 11.95 9.02 14.10
C PHE A 70 13.26 9.21 14.85
N PRO A 71 14.44 8.78 14.33
CA PRO A 71 15.71 9.09 14.96
C PRO A 71 16.03 10.59 14.98
N LEU A 72 15.79 11.30 13.86
CA LEU A 72 16.09 12.74 13.77
C LEU A 72 15.26 13.58 14.75
N LEU A 73 14.01 13.21 14.95
CA LEU A 73 13.11 13.88 15.89
C LEU A 73 13.23 13.32 17.32
N GLY A 74 14.10 12.33 17.57
CA GLY A 74 14.21 11.71 18.90
C GLY A 74 12.92 11.03 19.38
N ILE A 75 12.09 10.53 18.45
CA ILE A 75 10.89 9.74 18.76
C ILE A 75 11.30 8.32 19.17
N MET A 76 12.18 7.71 18.38
CA MET A 76 12.65 6.34 18.58
C MET A 76 14.02 6.15 17.90
N SER A 77 14.90 5.34 18.49
CA SER A 77 16.24 5.11 17.93
C SER A 77 16.20 4.27 16.65
N SER A 78 17.22 4.41 15.78
CA SER A 78 17.32 3.61 14.54
C SER A 78 17.30 2.09 14.81
N LYS A 79 17.93 1.66 15.91
CA LYS A 79 17.94 0.25 16.37
C LYS A 79 16.56 -0.29 16.72
N GLN A 80 15.63 0.57 17.14
CA GLN A 80 14.26 0.20 17.47
C GLN A 80 13.31 0.31 16.26
N VAL A 81 13.57 1.26 15.34
CA VAL A 81 12.71 1.49 14.17
C VAL A 81 12.98 0.48 13.06
N ALA A 82 14.25 0.24 12.72
CA ALA A 82 14.64 -0.58 11.57
C ALA A 82 14.10 -2.03 11.60
N PRO A 83 14.05 -2.74 12.74
CA PRO A 83 13.52 -4.11 12.79
C PRO A 83 12.05 -4.24 12.33
N ASN A 84 11.24 -3.17 12.43
CA ASN A 84 9.84 -3.19 12.00
C ASN A 84 9.70 -3.40 10.48
N TYR A 85 10.72 -3.03 9.70
CA TYR A 85 10.74 -3.24 8.24
C TYR A 85 11.14 -4.67 7.83
N ALA A 86 11.65 -5.46 8.78
CA ALA A 86 12.01 -6.87 8.60
C ALA A 86 11.15 -7.79 9.49
N ASN A 87 9.91 -7.37 9.79
CA ASN A 87 8.97 -8.19 10.56
C ASN A 87 8.63 -9.48 9.80
N HIS A 88 8.39 -10.58 10.52
CA HIS A 88 8.01 -11.88 9.95
C HIS A 88 6.82 -11.80 8.97
N PHE A 89 5.85 -10.90 9.18
CA PHE A 89 4.75 -10.69 8.24
C PHE A 89 5.22 -10.20 6.86
N VAL A 90 6.28 -9.36 6.80
CA VAL A 90 6.85 -8.89 5.53
C VAL A 90 7.41 -10.08 4.74
N PHE A 91 8.11 -10.99 5.41
CA PHE A 91 8.63 -12.21 4.78
C PHE A 91 7.52 -13.20 4.39
N LEU A 92 6.45 -13.28 5.17
CA LEU A 92 5.26 -14.06 4.82
C LEU A 92 4.63 -13.57 3.52
N PHE A 93 4.41 -12.26 3.38
CA PHE A 93 3.90 -11.68 2.13
C PHE A 93 4.86 -11.86 0.96
N LEU A 94 6.18 -11.73 1.18
CA LEU A 94 7.19 -12.00 0.16
C LEU A 94 7.09 -13.44 -0.34
N GLY A 95 7.01 -14.42 0.56
CA GLY A 95 6.82 -15.82 0.21
C GLY A 95 5.51 -16.07 -0.55
N GLY A 96 4.42 -15.43 -0.11
CA GLY A 96 3.13 -15.47 -0.80
C GLY A 96 3.22 -14.94 -2.24
N PHE A 97 3.89 -13.81 -2.46
CA PHE A 97 4.11 -13.26 -3.79
C PHE A 97 4.99 -14.17 -4.66
N MET A 98 6.01 -14.82 -4.10
CA MET A 98 6.81 -15.80 -4.84
C MET A 98 5.97 -16.99 -5.32
N ILE A 99 5.07 -17.50 -4.48
CA ILE A 99 4.13 -18.57 -4.85
C ILE A 99 3.17 -18.08 -5.95
N ALA A 100 2.60 -16.89 -5.79
CA ALA A 100 1.70 -16.30 -6.79
C ALA A 100 2.38 -16.12 -8.15
N LEU A 101 3.62 -15.62 -8.18
CA LEU A 101 4.42 -15.49 -9.40
C LEU A 101 4.75 -16.86 -10.03
N ALA A 102 5.02 -17.88 -9.21
CA ALA A 102 5.19 -19.24 -9.72
C ALA A 102 3.89 -19.75 -10.37
N MET A 103 2.73 -19.60 -9.70
CA MET A 103 1.43 -19.97 -10.25
C MET A 103 1.11 -19.23 -11.55
N GLU A 104 1.49 -17.96 -11.65
CA GLU A 104 1.39 -17.14 -12.86
C GLU A 104 2.26 -17.71 -13.98
N LYS A 105 3.55 -17.93 -13.72
CA LYS A 105 4.52 -18.46 -14.70
C LYS A 105 4.05 -19.79 -15.31
N TRP A 106 3.45 -20.65 -14.50
CA TRP A 106 2.93 -21.94 -14.95
C TRP A 106 1.50 -21.87 -15.50
N ASN A 107 0.89 -20.67 -15.63
CA ASN A 107 -0.50 -20.47 -16.04
C ASN A 107 -1.51 -21.33 -15.25
N PHE A 108 -1.21 -21.61 -13.97
CA PHE A 108 -2.06 -22.45 -13.12
C PHE A 108 -3.45 -21.84 -12.93
N HIS A 109 -3.50 -20.53 -12.70
CA HIS A 109 -4.73 -19.76 -12.57
C HIS A 109 -5.66 -19.90 -13.79
N LYS A 110 -5.11 -19.91 -15.02
CA LYS A 110 -5.90 -20.11 -16.26
C LYS A 110 -6.47 -21.52 -16.37
N ARG A 111 -5.67 -22.55 -16.04
CA ARG A 111 -6.16 -23.95 -16.03
C ARG A 111 -7.30 -24.12 -15.05
N LEU A 112 -7.17 -23.53 -13.86
CA LEU A 112 -8.21 -23.56 -12.84
C LEU A 112 -9.47 -22.83 -13.31
N ALA A 113 -9.34 -21.63 -13.89
CA ALA A 113 -10.47 -20.88 -14.42
C ALA A 113 -11.22 -21.65 -15.51
N LEU A 114 -10.50 -22.26 -16.46
CA LEU A 114 -11.10 -23.09 -17.51
C LEU A 114 -11.80 -24.33 -16.94
N TRP A 115 -11.22 -24.99 -15.94
CA TRP A 115 -11.86 -26.10 -15.22
C TRP A 115 -13.19 -25.69 -14.58
N ILE A 116 -13.22 -24.53 -13.92
CA ILE A 116 -14.44 -23.99 -13.30
C ILE A 116 -15.51 -23.70 -14.36
N ILE A 117 -15.13 -23.11 -15.50
CA ILE A 117 -16.06 -22.83 -16.61
C ILE A 117 -16.64 -24.13 -17.20
N VAL A 118 -15.81 -25.15 -17.41
CA VAL A 118 -16.25 -26.45 -17.94
C VAL A 118 -17.23 -27.14 -16.99
N LEU A 119 -17.00 -27.07 -15.67
CA LEU A 119 -17.88 -27.66 -14.65
C LEU A 119 -19.27 -27.01 -14.60
N ILE A 120 -19.36 -25.71 -14.87
CA ILE A 120 -20.59 -24.92 -14.70
C ILE A 120 -21.45 -24.89 -15.99
N GLY A 121 -20.83 -25.06 -17.15
CA GLY A 121 -21.51 -25.20 -18.45
C GLY A 121 -21.67 -23.89 -19.23
N SER A 122 -22.41 -23.94 -20.34
CA SER A 122 -22.39 -22.92 -21.41
C SER A 122 -23.46 -21.82 -21.34
N GLY A 123 -24.32 -21.81 -20.32
CA GLY A 123 -25.34 -20.77 -20.17
C GLY A 123 -24.74 -19.44 -19.67
N VAL A 124 -25.11 -18.30 -20.27
CA VAL A 124 -24.55 -16.97 -19.93
C VAL A 124 -24.55 -16.68 -18.41
N LYS A 125 -25.65 -16.94 -17.71
CA LYS A 125 -25.73 -16.76 -16.23
C LYS A 125 -24.77 -17.67 -15.46
N ARG A 126 -24.58 -18.90 -15.95
CA ARG A 126 -23.70 -19.91 -15.36
C ARG A 126 -22.23 -19.54 -15.61
N ILE A 127 -21.88 -19.07 -16.80
CA ILE A 127 -20.54 -18.56 -17.11
C ILE A 127 -20.18 -17.39 -16.19
N VAL A 128 -21.07 -16.40 -16.02
CA VAL A 128 -20.85 -15.26 -15.11
C VAL A 128 -20.63 -15.74 -13.67
N LEU A 129 -21.44 -16.67 -13.16
CA LEU A 129 -21.23 -17.28 -11.84
C LEU A 129 -19.87 -17.97 -11.74
N GLY A 130 -19.44 -18.66 -12.80
CA GLY A 130 -18.13 -19.31 -12.88
C GLY A 130 -16.98 -18.31 -12.79
N PHE A 131 -17.08 -17.18 -13.49
CA PHE A 131 -16.12 -16.08 -13.38
C PHE A 131 -16.09 -15.47 -11.98
N MET A 132 -17.27 -15.26 -11.35
CA MET A 132 -17.34 -14.74 -9.98
C MET A 132 -16.68 -15.68 -8.96
N MET A 133 -16.95 -17.00 -9.05
CA MET A 133 -16.36 -17.99 -8.16
C MET A 133 -14.86 -18.19 -8.41
N ALA A 134 -14.44 -18.25 -9.68
CA ALA A 134 -13.02 -18.33 -10.03
C ALA A 134 -12.26 -17.11 -9.55
N SER A 135 -12.80 -15.91 -9.76
CA SER A 135 -12.23 -14.65 -9.26
C SER A 135 -12.14 -14.65 -7.73
N ALA A 136 -13.23 -14.97 -7.02
CA ALA A 136 -13.24 -15.01 -5.56
C ALA A 136 -12.21 -16.01 -5.01
N PHE A 137 -12.13 -17.21 -5.58
CA PHE A 137 -11.17 -18.23 -5.15
C PHE A 137 -9.72 -17.81 -5.43
N LEU A 138 -9.43 -17.36 -6.65
CA LEU A 138 -8.08 -16.92 -7.03
C LEU A 138 -7.63 -15.71 -6.20
N SER A 139 -8.54 -14.77 -5.90
CA SER A 139 -8.28 -13.58 -5.07
C SER A 139 -7.89 -13.88 -3.62
N MET A 140 -8.17 -15.08 -3.10
CA MET A 140 -7.73 -15.48 -1.76
C MET A 140 -6.23 -15.81 -1.70
N TRP A 141 -5.65 -16.24 -2.83
CA TRP A 141 -4.27 -16.75 -2.90
C TRP A 141 -3.34 -15.88 -3.75
N ILE A 142 -3.91 -15.08 -4.64
CA ILE A 142 -3.22 -14.18 -5.57
C ILE A 142 -3.63 -12.74 -5.25
N SER A 143 -2.73 -11.78 -5.49
CA SER A 143 -3.04 -10.36 -5.35
C SER A 143 -4.31 -9.98 -6.13
N ASN A 144 -5.22 -9.25 -5.47
CA ASN A 144 -6.48 -8.79 -6.06
C ASN A 144 -6.27 -8.11 -7.43
N THR A 145 -5.21 -7.27 -7.54
CA THR A 145 -4.86 -6.59 -8.80
C THR A 145 -4.50 -7.57 -9.91
N ALA A 146 -3.75 -8.63 -9.59
CA ALA A 146 -3.38 -9.65 -10.58
C ALA A 146 -4.59 -10.49 -10.98
N THR A 147 -5.46 -10.87 -10.03
CA THR A 147 -6.70 -11.61 -10.32
C THR A 147 -7.61 -10.83 -11.27
N THR A 148 -7.76 -9.52 -11.10
CA THR A 148 -8.56 -8.67 -11.99
C THR A 148 -7.95 -8.50 -13.38
N MET A 149 -6.63 -8.44 -13.52
CA MET A 149 -5.98 -8.34 -14.84
C MET A 149 -6.02 -9.66 -15.63
N MET A 150 -6.16 -10.80 -14.95
CA MET A 150 -6.10 -12.13 -15.55
C MET A 150 -7.42 -12.67 -16.12
N LEU A 151 -8.57 -12.17 -15.61
CA LEU A 151 -9.94 -12.63 -15.94
C LEU A 151 -10.68 -11.58 -16.79
#